data_AF-A0A1F5DN89-F1
#
_entry.id   AF-A0A1F5DN89-F1
#
_cell.length_a   1.000
_cell.length_b   1.000
_cell.length_c   1.000
_cell.angle_alpha   90.00
_cell.angle_beta   90.00
_cell.angle_gamma   90.00
#
_symmetry.space_group_name_H-M   'P 1'
#
loop_
_entity.id
_entity.type
_entity.pdbx_description
1 polymer ?
#
loop_
_entity_poly.entity_id
_entity_poly.type
_entity_poly.pdbx_seq_one_letter_code
_entity_poly.pdbx_strand_id
1 'polypeptide(L)' 'MNIFGHATGVPCVTYGPGDSHYDHTQNEQIKLDDYLDSVEVLTKAILLIGEYYEKRTKTP' A
#
# COMPACT_ATOMS: atom_id res chain seq x y z
N MET A 1 2.49 9.48 4.81
CA MET A 1 2.22 9.71 3.37
C MET A 1 1.51 11.03 3.09
N ASN A 2 0.56 11.49 3.92
CA ASN A 2 -0.22 12.72 3.64
C ASN A 2 0.63 13.99 3.41
N ILE A 3 1.63 14.25 4.27
CA ILE A 3 2.55 15.39 4.13
C ILE A 3 3.32 15.31 2.80
N PHE A 4 3.83 14.11 2.46
CA PHE A 4 4.57 13.87 1.22
C PHE A 4 3.70 14.03 -0.03
N GLY A 5 2.49 13.45 -0.04
CA GLY A 5 1.56 13.56 -1.16
C GLY A 5 1.15 15.01 -1.41
N HIS A 6 0.84 15.76 -0.35
CA HIS A 6 0.54 17.18 -0.46
C HIS A 6 1.72 17.99 -1.02
N ALA A 7 2.94 17.71 -0.57
CA ALA A 7 4.13 18.45 -1.00
C ALA A 7 4.56 18.16 -2.45
N THR A 8 4.28 16.96 -2.96
CA THR A 8 4.79 16.50 -4.26
C THR A 8 3.74 16.45 -5.37
N GLY A 9 2.45 16.42 -5.01
CA GLY A 9 1.36 16.20 -5.96
C GLY A 9 1.34 14.79 -6.57
N VAL A 10 2.20 13.88 -6.10
CA VAL A 10 2.23 12.49 -6.55
C VAL A 10 1.06 11.74 -5.87
N PRO A 11 0.23 10.99 -6.63
CA PRO A 11 -0.79 10.14 -6.03
C PRO A 11 -0.16 9.15 -5.04
N CYS A 12 -0.63 9.16 -3.79
CA CYS A 12 -0.07 8.31 -2.74
C CYS A 12 -1.16 7.69 -1.88
N VAL A 13 -0.89 6.47 -1.39
CA VAL A 13 -1.72 5.75 -0.42
C VAL A 13 -0.82 5.15 0.66
N THR A 14 -1.39 4.89 1.84
CA THR A 14 -0.75 4.09 2.90
C THR A 14 -1.47 2.76 2.97
N TYR A 15 -0.74 1.66 2.93
CA TYR A 15 -1.28 0.32 3.08
C TYR A 15 -0.34 -0.53 3.94
N GLY A 16 -0.93 -1.32 4.82
CA GLY A 16 -0.25 -2.32 5.63
C GLY A 16 -1.30 -3.22 6.27
N PRO A 17 -1.00 -4.51 6.50
CA PRO A 17 -1.90 -5.41 7.21
C PRO A 17 -1.89 -5.15 8.72
N GLY A 18 -2.81 -5.79 9.43
CA GLY A 18 -2.97 -5.65 10.87
C GLY A 18 -4.06 -4.65 11.25
N ASP A 19 -4.34 -4.61 12.54
CA ASP A 19 -5.35 -3.73 13.12
C ASP A 19 -4.65 -2.61 13.90
N SER A 20 -4.79 -1.38 13.42
CA SER A 20 -4.15 -0.20 14.02
C SER A 20 -4.62 0.10 15.45
N HIS A 21 -5.69 -0.55 15.93
CA HIS A 21 -6.06 -0.44 17.34
C HIS A 21 -5.04 -1.10 18.28
N TYR A 22 -4.17 -1.99 17.78
CA TYR A 22 -3.08 -2.56 18.56
C TYR A 22 -1.83 -1.66 18.61
N ASP A 23 -1.80 -0.57 17.83
CA ASP A 23 -0.68 0.36 17.82
C ASP A 23 -0.40 0.87 19.24
N HIS A 24 0.86 0.79 19.65
CA HIS A 24 1.34 1.23 20.97
C HIS A 24 0.72 0.50 22.17
N THR A 25 0.13 -0.68 21.97
CA THR A 25 -0.31 -1.55 23.07
C THR A 25 0.81 -2.49 23.52
N GLN A 26 0.72 -3.03 24.75
CA GLN A 26 1.68 -4.05 25.22
C GLN A 26 1.53 -5.40 24.51
N ASN A 27 0.39 -5.62 23.84
CA ASN A 27 0.05 -6.85 23.12
C ASN A 27 -0.08 -6.57 21.62
N GLU A 28 0.86 -5.80 21.08
CA GLU A 28 0.92 -5.55 19.63
C GLU A 28 1.06 -6.88 18.88
N GLN A 29 0.13 -7.13 17.97
CA GLN A 29 0.03 -8.41 17.27
C GLN A 29 -0.61 -8.25 15.90
N ILE A 30 -0.32 -9.21 15.03
CA ILE A 30 -0.89 -9.33 13.69
C ILE A 30 -1.19 -10.81 13.43
N LYS A 31 -2.26 -11.11 12.69
CA LYS A 31 -2.51 -12.47 12.22
C LYS A 31 -1.54 -12.82 11.10
N LEU A 32 -0.99 -14.03 11.13
CA LEU A 32 -0.06 -14.47 10.10
C LEU A 32 -0.70 -14.49 8.70
N ASP A 33 -1.99 -14.84 8.61
CA ASP A 33 -2.74 -14.81 7.36
C ASP A 33 -2.83 -13.37 6.81
N ASP A 34 -3.16 -12.37 7.65
CA ASP A 34 -3.19 -10.95 7.23
C ASP A 34 -1.80 -10.50 6.72
N TYR A 35 -0.72 -10.97 7.34
CA TYR A 35 0.64 -10.69 6.88
C TYR A 35 0.91 -11.30 5.50
N LEU A 36 0.59 -12.58 5.29
CA LEU A 36 0.82 -13.27 4.02
C LEU A 36 -0.07 -12.70 2.89
N ASP A 37 -1.34 -12.46 3.18
CA ASP A 37 -2.28 -11.84 2.24
C ASP A 37 -1.81 -10.45 1.82
N SER A 38 -1.18 -9.69 2.73
CA SER A 38 -0.62 -8.38 2.40
C SER A 38 0.50 -8.44 1.36
N VAL A 39 1.31 -9.51 1.37
CA VAL A 39 2.36 -9.71 0.37
C VAL A 39 1.73 -9.93 -0.99
N GLU A 40 0.65 -10.70 -1.06
CA GLU A 40 -0.09 -10.91 -2.31
C GLU A 40 -0.72 -9.60 -2.81
N VAL A 41 -1.37 -8.85 -1.92
CA VAL A 41 -1.98 -7.54 -2.26
C VAL A 41 -0.93 -6.56 -2.78
N LEU A 42 0.19 -6.39 -2.08
CA LEU A 42 1.27 -5.47 -2.48
C LEU A 42 1.89 -5.89 -3.82
N THR A 43 2.12 -7.19 -4.01
CA THR A 43 2.66 -7.73 -5.26
C THR A 43 1.73 -7.41 -6.44
N LYS A 44 0.43 -7.70 -6.29
CA LYS A 44 -0.57 -7.38 -7.32
C LYS A 44 -0.66 -5.88 -7.58
N ALA A 45 -0.69 -5.07 -6.53
CA ALA A 45 -0.80 -3.61 -6.65
C ALA A 45 0.36 -3.01 -7.45
N ILE A 46 1.60 -3.42 -7.17
CA ILE A 46 2.79 -2.93 -7.88
C ILE A 46 2.70 -3.26 -9.38
N LEU A 47 2.34 -4.50 -9.72
CA LEU A 47 2.20 -4.93 -11.12
C LEU A 47 1.09 -4.15 -11.84
N LEU A 48 -0.10 -4.04 -11.22
CA LEU A 48 -1.24 -3.34 -11.80
C LEU A 48 -0.96 -1.84 -12.00
N ILE A 49 -0.28 -1.20 -11.04
CA ILE A 49 0.12 0.20 -11.15
C ILE A 49 1.13 0.37 -12.28
N GLY A 50 2.14 -0.51 -12.38
CA GLY A 50 3.10 -0.51 -13.48
C GLY A 50 2.41 -0.61 -14.85
N GLU A 51 1.52 -1.58 -15.02
CA GLU A 51 0.74 -1.74 -16.24
C GLU A 51 -0.13 -0.52 -16.57
N TYR A 52 -0.75 0.09 -15.55
CA TYR A 52 -1.57 1.29 -15.72
C TYR A 52 -0.76 2.45 -16.30
N TYR A 53 0.44 2.70 -15.76
CA TYR A 53 1.31 3.77 -16.24
C TYR A 53 1.90 3.48 -17.63
N GLU A 54 2.24 2.22 -17.93
CA GLU A 54 2.66 1.84 -19.28
C GLU A 54 1.58 2.10 -20.33
N LYS A 55 0.32 1.73 -20.03
CA LYS A 55 -0.81 1.99 -20.93
C LYS A 55 -1.04 3.49 -21.14
N ARG A 56 -0.95 4.28 -20.06
CA ARG A 56 -1.17 5.72 -20.09
C ARG A 56 -0.09 6.50 -20.85
N THR A 57 1.14 6.01 -20.87
CA THR A 57 2.27 6.64 -21.59
C THR A 57 2.35 6.26 -23.07
N LYS A 58 1.75 5.13 -23.47
CA LYS A 58 1.72 4.63 -24.86
C LYS A 58 0.51 5.14 -25.68
N THR A 59 -0.38 5.91 -25.07
CA THR A 59 -1.55 6.51 -25.76
C THR A 59 -1.23 7.99 -26.05
N PRO A 60 -1.33 8.47 -27.31
CA PRO A 60 -0.98 9.85 -27.68
C PRO A 60 -1.89 10.90 -27.03
#